data_AF-A0A4V2XUE8-F1
#
_entry.id   AF-A0A4V2XUE8-F1
#
_cell.length_a   1.000
_cell.length_b   1.000
_cell.length_c   1.000
_cell.angle_alpha   90.00
_cell.angle_beta   90.00
_cell.angle_gamma   90.00
#
_symmetry.space_group_name_H-M   'P 1'
#
loop_
_entity.id
_entity.type
_entity.pdbx_description
1 polymer ?
#
loop_
_entity_poly.entity_id
_entity_poly.type
_entity_poly.pdbx_seq_one_letter_code
_entity_poly.pdbx_strand_id
1 'polypeptide(L)'
;MKRIVEIVPARPGWYARWQVTPEVTRCYPVSLWAMVEESDGSGREVVGMDCAGQWPGSDDNEVGGEFVRYLFQTPDLGPPEDAEATTAPVRRESGPRLQPVTA
;
A
#
# COMPACT_ATOMS: atom_id res chain seq x y z
N MET A 1 19.62 3.00 0.86
CA MET A 1 18.28 3.60 1.09
C MET A 1 17.57 3.62 -0.24
N LYS A 2 16.33 3.15 -0.28
CA LYS A 2 15.51 3.17 -1.50
C LYS A 2 14.82 4.53 -1.65
N ARG A 3 14.61 4.98 -2.88
CA ARG A 3 13.90 6.23 -3.20
C ARG A 3 12.68 5.95 -4.07
N ILE A 4 11.54 6.52 -3.70
CA ILE A 4 10.34 6.49 -4.56
C ILE A 4 10.53 7.47 -5.73
N VAL A 5 10.32 6.99 -6.95
CA VAL A 5 10.47 7.79 -8.18
C VAL A 5 9.17 7.97 -8.95
N GLU A 6 8.20 7.07 -8.76
CA GLU A 6 6.88 7.13 -9.38
C GLU A 6 5.84 6.53 -8.43
N ILE A 7 4.63 7.08 -8.43
CA ILE A 7 3.50 6.57 -7.66
C ILE A 7 2.25 6.58 -8.54
N VAL A 8 1.50 5.48 -8.52
CA VAL A 8 0.17 5.37 -9.12
C VAL A 8 -0.83 4.81 -8.10
N PRO A 9 -2.12 5.19 -8.18
CA PRO A 9 -3.13 4.62 -7.29
C PRO A 9 -3.30 3.12 -7.55
N ALA A 10 -3.43 2.35 -6.47
CA ALA A 10 -3.77 0.93 -6.59
C ALA A 10 -5.27 0.77 -6.84
N ARG A 11 -5.62 -0.17 -7.72
CA ARG A 11 -7.03 -0.55 -7.91
C ARG A 11 -7.54 -1.26 -6.64
N PRO A 12 -8.81 -1.07 -6.24
CA PRO A 12 -9.39 -1.82 -5.13
C PRO A 12 -9.23 -3.34 -5.31
N GLY A 13 -9.02 -4.04 -4.19
CA GLY A 13 -8.85 -5.49 -4.16
C GLY A 13 -7.41 -5.97 -3.95
N TRP A 14 -6.41 -5.08 -3.97
CA TRP A 14 -5.04 -5.42 -3.59
C TRP A 14 -4.80 -5.24 -2.09
N TYR A 15 -4.10 -6.20 -1.49
CA TYR A 15 -3.73 -6.21 -0.08
C TYR A 15 -2.27 -6.59 0.10
N ALA A 16 -1.59 -5.94 1.03
CA ALA A 16 -0.29 -6.37 1.55
C ALA A 16 -0.56 -7.23 2.78
N ARG A 17 -0.08 -8.48 2.77
CA ARG A 17 -0.17 -9.37 3.93
C ARG A 17 1.15 -9.32 4.68
N TRP A 18 1.04 -9.02 5.97
CA TRP A 18 2.14 -8.98 6.91
C TRP A 18 1.95 -10.06 7.97
N GLN A 19 3.04 -10.66 8.43
CA GLN A 19 3.07 -11.49 9.62
C GLN A 19 3.37 -10.59 10.81
N VAL A 20 2.40 -10.44 11.71
CA VAL A 20 2.48 -9.53 12.87
C VAL A 20 2.90 -10.25 14.15
N THR A 21 2.69 -11.57 14.19
CA THR A 21 3.30 -12.50 15.15
C THR A 21 3.61 -13.81 14.41
N PRO A 22 4.41 -14.74 14.97
CA PRO A 22 4.76 -15.97 14.27
C PRO A 22 3.54 -16.80 13.81
N GLU A 23 2.39 -16.69 14.49
CA GLU A 23 1.17 -17.44 14.18
C GLU A 23 0.11 -16.61 13.45
N VAL A 24 0.27 -15.29 13.33
CA VAL A 24 -0.80 -14.38 12.88
C VAL A 24 -0.35 -13.54 11.70
N THR A 25 -1.14 -13.59 10.63
CA THR A 25 -1.05 -12.63 9.52
C THR A 25 -2.19 -11.63 9.58
N ARG A 26 -1.94 -10.45 8.99
CA ARG A 26 -2.95 -9.41 8.77
C ARG A 26 -2.78 -8.81 7.39
N CYS A 27 -3.90 -8.57 6.72
CA CYS A 27 -3.95 -7.93 5.41
C CYS A 27 -4.30 -6.45 5.56
N TYR A 28 -3.57 -5.59 4.85
CA TYR A 28 -3.82 -4.16 4.78
C TYR A 28 -4.07 -3.78 3.32
N PRO A 29 -5.13 -3.02 2.99
CA PRO A 29 -5.36 -2.59 1.61
C PRO A 29 -4.16 -1.85 1.03
N VAL A 30 -3.72 -2.25 -0.17
CA VAL A 30 -2.73 -1.49 -0.94
C VAL A 30 -3.43 -0.25 -1.48
N SER A 31 -2.91 0.92 -1.11
CA SER A 31 -3.46 2.20 -1.56
C SER A 31 -2.74 2.73 -2.80
N LEU A 32 -1.45 2.41 -2.95
CA LEU A 32 -0.60 2.93 -4.02
C LEU A 32 0.36 1.84 -4.51
N TRP A 33 0.72 1.88 -5.79
CA TRP A 33 1.90 1.23 -6.32
C TRP A 33 3.00 2.27 -6.52
N ALA A 34 4.20 1.99 -6.05
CA ALA A 34 5.35 2.86 -6.18
C ALA A 34 6.47 2.15 -6.94
N MET A 35 7.10 2.87 -7.86
CA MET A 35 8.41 2.47 -8.36
C MET A 35 9.46 3.01 -7.38
N VAL A 36 10.31 2.13 -6.86
CA VAL A 36 11.43 2.46 -5.99
C VAL A 36 12.74 2.15 -6.69
N GLU A 37 13.74 3.01 -6.50
CA GLU A 37 15.09 2.81 -7.01
C GLU A 37 16.09 2.74 -5.85
N GLU A 38 17.09 1.89 -5.99
CA GLU A 38 18.24 1.91 -5.08
C GLU A 38 19.02 3.21 -5.26
N SER A 39 19.53 3.78 -4.15
CA SER A 39 20.28 5.05 -4.20
C SER A 39 21.56 4.98 -5.05
N ASP A 40 22.12 3.79 -5.23
CA ASP A 40 23.29 3.56 -6.08
C ASP A 40 22.91 3.33 -7.56
N GLY A 41 21.62 3.39 -7.89
CA GLY A 41 21.08 3.18 -9.23
C GLY A 41 21.12 1.71 -9.70
N SER A 42 21.45 0.77 -8.82
CA SER A 42 21.65 -0.64 -9.17
C SER A 42 20.37 -1.39 -9.55
N GLY A 43 19.20 -0.90 -9.16
CA GLY A 43 17.93 -1.58 -9.42
C GLY A 43 16.70 -0.69 -9.25
N ARG A 44 15.62 -1.08 -9.95
CA ARG A 44 14.28 -0.52 -9.82
C ARG A 44 13.29 -1.64 -9.52
N GLU A 45 12.36 -1.39 -8.61
CA GLU A 45 11.35 -2.36 -8.16
C GLU A 45 9.98 -1.67 -8.05
N VAL A 46 8.91 -2.39 -8.35
CA VAL A 46 7.54 -1.94 -8.06
C VAL A 46 7.07 -2.55 -6.75
N VAL A 47 6.71 -1.71 -5.80
CA VAL A 47 6.19 -2.10 -4.48
C VAL A 47 4.79 -1.54 -4.28
N GLY A 48 3.91 -2.35 -3.70
CA GLY A 48 2.62 -1.91 -3.19
C GLY A 48 2.78 -1.35 -1.78
N MET A 49 2.35 -0.11 -1.59
CA MET A 49 2.27 0.55 -0.29
C MET A 49 0.88 0.40 0.28
N ASP A 50 0.81 -0.10 1.51
CA ASP A 50 -0.46 -0.28 2.20
C ASP A 50 -1.02 1.01 2.80
N CYS A 51 -2.24 0.94 3.33
CA CYS A 51 -2.93 2.10 3.89
C CYS A 51 -2.25 2.70 5.14
N ALA A 52 -1.30 1.99 5.76
CA ALA A 52 -0.48 2.52 6.85
C ALA A 52 0.84 3.15 6.33
N GLY A 53 1.09 3.12 5.02
CA GLY A 53 2.32 3.62 4.41
C GLY A 53 3.47 2.61 4.43
N GLN A 54 3.23 1.35 4.82
CA GLN A 54 4.24 0.32 4.90
C GLN A 54 4.43 -0.38 3.55
N TRP A 55 5.65 -0.83 3.27
CA TRP A 55 6.01 -1.55 2.05
C TRP A 55 7.29 -2.39 2.20
N PRO A 56 7.53 -3.42 1.39
CA PRO A 56 8.62 -4.38 1.61
C PRO A 56 10.02 -3.75 1.53
N GLY A 57 10.79 -3.87 2.62
CA GLY A 57 12.15 -3.35 2.68
C GLY A 57 12.26 -1.85 2.99
N SER A 58 11.18 -1.20 3.45
CA SER A 58 11.25 0.12 4.05
C SER A 58 11.86 0.06 5.45
N ASP A 59 12.79 0.96 5.75
CA ASP A 59 13.32 1.13 7.11
C ASP A 59 12.30 1.79 8.06
N ASP A 60 11.29 2.46 7.51
CA ASP A 60 10.24 3.17 8.26
C ASP A 60 9.01 2.30 8.60
N ASN A 61 9.06 1.00 8.31
CA ASN A 61 7.96 0.09 8.66
C ASN A 61 7.80 -0.07 10.18
N GLU A 62 6.61 -0.48 10.60
CA GLU A 62 6.36 -0.84 11.99
C GLU A 62 7.26 -2.02 12.40
N VAL A 63 7.84 -1.93 13.59
CA VAL A 63 8.76 -2.95 14.11
C VAL A 63 8.01 -4.25 14.39
N GLY A 64 8.54 -5.36 13.90
CA GLY A 64 8.04 -6.71 14.20
C GLY A 64 7.07 -7.27 13.16
N GLY A 65 6.71 -6.49 12.14
CA GLY A 65 5.98 -6.99 10.98
C GLY A 65 6.91 -7.53 9.89
N GLU A 66 6.72 -8.76 9.44
CA GLU A 66 7.40 -9.28 8.25
C GLU A 66 6.47 -9.33 7.05
N PHE A 67 6.92 -8.80 5.91
CA PHE A 67 6.14 -8.87 4.68
C PHE A 67 6.06 -10.30 4.17
N VAL A 68 4.85 -10.78 3.91
CA VAL A 68 4.62 -12.14 3.41
C VAL A 68 4.39 -12.14 1.90
N ARG A 69 3.36 -11.42 1.45
CA ARG A 69 2.99 -11.35 0.02
C ARG A 69 1.97 -10.25 -0.27
N TYR A 70 1.87 -9.90 -1.54
CA TYR A 70 0.67 -9.26 -2.06
C TYR A 70 -0.43 -10.30 -2.34
N LEU A 71 -1.68 -9.92 -2.05
CA LEU A 71 -2.88 -10.70 -2.32
C LEU A 71 -3.84 -9.85 -3.15
N PHE A 72 -4.38 -10.42 -4.22
CA PHE A 72 -5.48 -9.82 -4.96
C PHE A 72 -6.77 -10.59 -4.67
N GLN A 73 -7.79 -9.88 -4.19
CA GLN A 73 -9.14 -10.39 -3.97
C GLN A 73 -10.11 -9.43 -4.64
N THR A 74 -10.96 -9.96 -5.52
CA THR A 74 -11.86 -9.11 -6.29
C THR A 74 -12.89 -8.45 -5.35
N PRO A 75 -13.24 -7.17 -5.55
CA PRO A 75 -14.11 -6.44 -4.62
C PRO A 75 -15.48 -7.08 -4.35
N ASP A 76 -16.00 -7.87 -5.29
CA ASP A 76 -17.26 -8.62 -5.17
C ASP A 76 -17.20 -9.76 -4.14
N LEU A 77 -16.00 -10.28 -3.85
CA LEU A 77 -15.79 -11.29 -2.81
C LEU A 77 -15.62 -10.69 -1.41
N GLY A 78 -15.63 -9.35 -1.29
CA GLY A 78 -15.29 -8.66 -0.05
C GLY A 78 -13.79 -8.71 0.29
N PRO A 79 -13.38 -8.18 1.46
CA PRO A 79 -12.00 -8.21 1.90
C PRO A 79 -11.57 -9.61 2.38
N PRO A 80 -10.25 -9.91 2.45
CA PRO A 80 -9.72 -11.09 3.13
C PRO A 80 -10.21 -11.19 4.59
N GLU A 81 -10.33 -12.40 5.12
CA GLU A 81 -10.76 -12.66 6.51
C GLU A 81 -9.86 -11.98 7.55
N ASP A 82 -8.56 -11.92 7.25
CA ASP A 82 -7.53 -11.29 8.08
C ASP A 82 -7.30 -9.81 7.71
N ALA A 83 -8.18 -9.19 6.93
CA ALA A 83 -8.07 -7.78 6.61
C ALA A 83 -8.28 -6.92 7.85
N GLU A 84 -7.37 -5.97 8.06
CA GLU A 84 -7.61 -4.94 9.05
C GLU A 84 -8.86 -4.15 8.66
N ALA A 85 -9.75 -3.97 9.63
CA ALA A 85 -10.97 -3.20 9.45
C ALA A 85 -10.59 -1.75 9.13
N THR A 86 -10.50 -1.43 7.84
CA THR A 86 -10.29 -0.05 7.40
C THR A 86 -11.57 0.70 7.73
N THR A 87 -11.50 1.65 8.66
CA THR A 87 -12.56 2.65 8.78
C THR A 87 -12.67 3.30 7.40
N ALA A 88 -13.82 3.09 6.74
CA ALA A 88 -14.04 3.58 5.39
C ALA A 88 -13.60 5.05 5.32
N PRO A 89 -12.81 5.46 4.32
CA PRO A 89 -12.38 6.84 4.23
C PRO A 89 -13.63 7.69 4.19
N VAL A 90 -13.79 8.58 5.18
CA VAL A 90 -14.82 9.61 5.13
C VAL A 90 -14.58 10.37 3.83
N ARG A 91 -15.49 10.20 2.87
CA ARG A 91 -15.46 10.96 1.62
C ARG A 91 -15.41 12.43 2.01
N ARG A 92 -14.28 13.10 1.77
CA ARG A 92 -14.19 14.55 1.91
C ARG A 92 -15.05 15.16 0.81
N GLU A 93 -16.34 15.36 1.08
CA GLU A 93 -17.27 16.01 0.15
C GLU A 93 -16.89 17.49 -0.09
N SER A 94 -16.14 18.09 0.84
CA SER A 94 -15.92 19.55 0.92
C SER A 94 -14.45 19.98 0.74
N GLY A 95 -13.60 19.16 0.11
CA GLY A 95 -12.24 19.58 -0.25
C GLY A 95 -12.24 20.53 -1.46
N PRO A 96 -11.34 21.53 -1.55
CA PRO A 96 -11.27 22.40 -2.71
C PRO A 96 -10.98 21.56 -3.97
N ARG A 97 -11.84 21.68 -4.98
CA ARG A 97 -11.60 21.08 -6.31
C ARG A 97 -10.32 21.66 -6.89
N LEU A 98 -9.39 20.82 -7.30
CA LEU A 98 -8.31 21.21 -8.20
C LEU A 98 -8.96 21.72 -9.49
N GLN A 99 -8.86 23.02 -9.74
CA GLN A 99 -9.38 23.60 -10.98
C GLN A 99 -8.52 23.10 -12.15
N PRO A 100 -9.13 22.75 -13.29
CA PRO A 100 -8.37 22.47 -14.50
C PRO A 100 -7.57 23.72 -14.87
N VAL A 101 -6.25 23.56 -15.01
CA VAL A 101 -5.40 24.58 -15.64
C VAL A 101 -5.73 24.55 -17.14
N THR A 102 -6.45 25.55 -17.62
CA THR A 102 -6.53 25.83 -19.06
C THR A 102 -5.19 26.41 -19.53
N ALA A 103 -4.64 25.82 -20.59
CA ALA A 103 -3.47 26.31 -21.30
C ALA A 103 -3.72 27.65 -22.00
#